data_AF-A0A6B2RYY1-F1
#
_entry.id   AF-A0A6B2RYY1-F1
#
_cell.length_a   1.000
_cell.length_b   1.000
_cell.length_c   1.000
_cell.angle_alpha   90.00
_cell.angle_beta   90.00
_cell.angle_gamma   90.00
#
_symmetry.space_group_name_H-M   'P 1'
#
loop_
_entity.id
_entity.type
_entity.pdbx_description
1 polymer ?
#
loop_
_entity_poly.entity_id
_entity_poly.type
_entity_poly.pdbx_seq_one_letter_code
_entity_poly.pdbx_strand_id
1 'polypeptide(L)'
;MDQCRRRTAVPAAVGAALLLLAACGGGVHGKPGGDRLHDPDPYFPRLGNGGYDVSHYSLTLAYDPDSGRLTGTADITARATQDLSAFSLDFTGMTVRGATVDGRYAPVNRAGSELTLRPHHDLTRGATFRTVVRYAGEPKTITDPDASEEGWLPDGDDGALALGEPTGSMAWFPGNNHPSDKATYDIAVTVPAGLQAVSNGRLTSQRTSAGRTTFHWHTGRPMASYLAMLAIGHYRTHSFTAPSGLPVFTAVAPSEAKSSASAVARIPEIIAWESKQFGPYPFDSTGAVIAPAGAAGYSLETQTRPVLPGDQASLSTLVHELSHQWFGDSVTPESWRDMWLNEGFATYAAWLWDADHGGESIQDHFDDAYDSEGNWDFPPADPPGPKEISASPVYGRGAMVLQMIRRKAGDAAFFALVRGWARDHRYGNASTADFTRYAEKKTGKDLSAIWKTWLYGKDKPARPS
;
A
#
# COMPACT_ATOMS: atom_id res chain seq x y z
N MET A 1 0.21 84.14 -33.86
CA MET A 1 0.47 85.19 -32.86
C MET A 1 -0.89 85.47 -32.25
N ASP A 2 -1.27 84.79 -31.17
CA ASP A 2 -1.23 85.20 -29.75
C ASP A 2 -2.67 84.85 -29.25
N GLN A 3 -3.02 84.43 -28.05
CA GLN A 3 -2.36 84.00 -26.82
C GLN A 3 -3.52 83.39 -25.95
N CYS A 4 -3.31 82.25 -25.28
CA CYS A 4 -3.31 82.11 -23.80
C CYS A 4 -4.63 81.74 -23.07
N ARG A 5 -4.54 80.63 -22.29
CA ARG A 5 -5.12 80.33 -20.94
C ARG A 5 -6.64 80.11 -20.80
N ARG A 6 -7.17 79.35 -19.82
CA ARG A 6 -6.78 78.24 -18.91
C ARG A 6 -8.09 77.79 -18.21
N ARG A 7 -8.24 76.48 -17.99
CA ARG A 7 -8.87 75.74 -16.85
C ARG A 7 -10.27 76.14 -16.32
N THR A 8 -11.18 75.17 -16.18
CA THR A 8 -11.56 74.45 -14.92
C THR A 8 -12.78 73.51 -15.13
N ALA A 9 -13.00 72.60 -14.17
CA ALA A 9 -13.65 71.29 -14.27
C ALA A 9 -15.12 71.23 -13.76
N VAL A 10 -15.92 70.34 -14.38
CA VAL A 10 -16.83 69.24 -13.87
C VAL A 10 -17.86 69.57 -12.74
N PRO A 11 -19.06 68.92 -12.58
CA PRO A 11 -19.71 67.80 -13.31
C PRO A 11 -21.20 68.02 -13.72
N ALA A 12 -21.77 67.11 -14.53
CA ALA A 12 -23.20 66.80 -14.49
C ALA A 12 -23.45 65.32 -14.80
N ALA A 13 -24.31 64.71 -14.00
CA ALA A 13 -24.60 63.29 -13.86
C ALA A 13 -25.32 62.67 -15.08
N VAL A 14 -25.06 61.37 -15.32
CA VAL A 14 -25.95 60.51 -16.11
C VAL A 14 -26.08 59.17 -15.38
N GLY A 15 -27.33 58.80 -15.09
CA GLY A 15 -27.70 57.64 -14.29
C GLY A 15 -27.47 56.32 -15.01
N ALA A 16 -27.10 55.30 -14.23
CA ALA A 16 -27.05 53.91 -14.66
C ALA A 16 -28.33 53.19 -14.22
N ALA A 17 -29.04 52.63 -15.19
CA ALA A 17 -30.15 51.72 -14.97
C ALA A 17 -29.64 50.38 -14.44
N LEU A 18 -30.14 49.97 -13.27
CA LEU A 18 -29.88 48.66 -12.67
C LEU A 18 -30.70 47.59 -13.41
N LEU A 19 -30.02 46.78 -14.20
CA LEU A 19 -30.52 45.48 -14.68
C LEU A 19 -30.40 44.48 -13.52
N LEU A 20 -31.53 44.14 -12.90
CA LEU A 20 -31.65 43.00 -11.99
C LEU A 20 -31.53 41.70 -12.80
N LEU A 21 -30.32 41.16 -12.90
CA LEU A 21 -30.10 39.76 -13.24
C LEU A 21 -30.43 38.92 -12.02
N ALA A 22 -31.56 38.21 -12.07
CA ALA A 22 -31.85 37.11 -11.17
C ALA A 22 -30.77 36.04 -11.34
N ALA A 23 -29.80 36.01 -10.42
CA ALA A 23 -28.84 34.92 -10.32
C ALA A 23 -29.58 33.68 -9.79
N CYS A 24 -29.64 32.61 -10.60
CA CYS A 24 -29.97 31.29 -10.10
C CYS A 24 -28.93 30.91 -9.03
N GLY A 25 -29.33 31.03 -7.76
CA GLY A 25 -28.56 30.57 -6.61
C GLY A 25 -28.53 29.05 -6.58
N GLY A 26 -27.50 28.49 -7.19
CA GLY A 26 -27.09 27.10 -7.05
C GLY A 26 -25.56 27.06 -6.97
N GLY A 27 -25.01 27.81 -6.02
CA GLY A 27 -23.57 27.85 -5.78
C GLY A 27 -23.11 26.57 -5.07
N VAL A 28 -21.94 26.10 -5.46
CA VAL A 28 -21.14 25.14 -4.71
C VAL A 28 -20.72 25.81 -3.40
N HIS A 29 -21.15 25.28 -2.26
CA HIS A 29 -20.93 25.81 -0.91
C HIS A 29 -19.94 24.96 -0.07
N GLY A 30 -19.69 23.71 -0.50
CA GLY A 30 -18.71 22.83 0.09
C GLY A 30 -17.27 23.36 -0.05
N LYS A 31 -16.36 22.81 0.75
CA LYS A 31 -14.93 23.11 0.62
C LYS A 31 -14.27 22.03 -0.23
N PRO A 32 -13.20 22.34 -0.98
CA PRO A 32 -12.40 21.28 -1.57
C PRO A 32 -11.95 20.30 -0.48
N GLY A 33 -12.00 19.01 -0.76
CA GLY A 33 -11.22 18.02 -0.01
C GLY A 33 -9.75 18.41 -0.02
N GLY A 34 -9.01 17.97 1.00
CA GLY A 34 -7.57 18.16 0.99
C GLY A 34 -6.98 17.39 -0.20
N ASP A 35 -6.06 18.03 -0.93
CA ASP A 35 -5.15 17.37 -1.88
C ASP A 35 -4.03 16.59 -1.17
N ARG A 36 -4.21 16.39 0.14
CA ARG A 36 -3.36 15.73 1.12
C ARG A 36 -4.24 15.22 2.25
N LEU A 37 -3.73 14.27 3.03
CA LEU A 37 -4.32 13.88 4.29
C LEU A 37 -4.42 15.06 5.27
N HIS A 38 -5.36 14.96 6.22
CA HIS A 38 -5.52 15.94 7.31
C HIS A 38 -4.24 16.07 8.13
N ASP A 39 -3.63 14.92 8.46
CA ASP A 39 -2.31 14.79 9.05
C ASP A 39 -1.38 14.22 7.98
N PRO A 40 -0.61 15.06 7.26
CA PRO A 40 0.20 14.62 6.13
C PRO A 40 1.32 13.68 6.59
N ASP A 41 1.60 12.68 5.76
CA ASP A 41 2.74 11.80 5.98
C ASP A 41 4.06 12.62 5.99
N PRO A 42 4.94 12.41 6.98
CA PRO A 42 6.16 13.19 7.13
C PRO A 42 7.19 12.94 6.00
N TYR A 43 7.13 11.80 5.33
CA TYR A 43 8.08 11.40 4.29
C TYR A 43 7.50 11.51 2.89
N PHE A 44 6.19 11.32 2.76
CA PHE A 44 5.45 11.44 1.51
C PHE A 44 4.24 12.39 1.66
N PRO A 45 4.46 13.70 1.90
CA PRO A 45 3.41 14.66 2.25
C PRO A 45 2.44 15.00 1.11
N ARG A 46 2.56 14.33 -0.03
CA ARG A 46 1.66 14.43 -1.20
C ARG A 46 0.93 13.12 -1.49
N LEU A 47 1.14 12.07 -0.70
CA LEU A 47 0.42 10.82 -0.85
C LEU A 47 -0.88 10.86 -0.06
N GLY A 48 -1.94 10.38 -0.70
CA GLY A 48 -3.26 10.32 -0.11
C GLY A 48 -3.94 11.69 -0.04
N ASN A 49 -5.24 11.63 0.17
CA ASN A 49 -6.18 12.70 -0.07
C ASN A 49 -7.20 12.78 1.06
N GLY A 50 -7.60 13.99 1.41
CA GLY A 50 -8.42 14.28 2.58
C GLY A 50 -9.88 14.57 2.24
N GLY A 51 -10.75 14.39 3.24
CA GLY A 51 -12.17 14.76 3.15
C GLY A 51 -13.10 13.66 2.64
N TYR A 52 -12.56 12.47 2.35
CA TYR A 52 -13.31 11.25 2.06
C TYR A 52 -12.55 10.01 2.53
N ASP A 53 -13.21 8.86 2.51
CA ASP A 53 -12.71 7.53 2.91
C ASP A 53 -13.19 6.51 1.86
N VAL A 54 -12.28 5.74 1.25
CA VAL A 54 -12.63 4.82 0.16
C VAL A 54 -13.02 3.46 0.72
N SER A 55 -14.24 3.03 0.42
CA SER A 55 -14.74 1.72 0.84
C SER A 55 -14.46 0.59 -0.16
N HIS A 56 -14.39 0.91 -1.46
CA HIS A 56 -14.26 -0.10 -2.50
C HIS A 56 -13.65 0.45 -3.80
N TYR A 57 -12.78 -0.35 -4.43
CA TYR A 57 -12.31 -0.17 -5.80
C TYR A 57 -12.77 -1.34 -6.68
N SER A 58 -13.48 -1.04 -7.76
CA SER A 58 -13.69 -1.97 -8.86
C SER A 58 -12.83 -1.52 -10.05
N LEU A 59 -11.76 -2.27 -10.32
CA LEU A 59 -10.79 -1.98 -11.38
C LEU A 59 -11.03 -2.92 -12.57
N THR A 60 -11.35 -2.36 -13.73
CA THR A 60 -11.43 -3.10 -14.99
C THR A 60 -10.28 -2.69 -15.89
N LEU A 61 -9.36 -3.61 -16.13
CA LEU A 61 -8.08 -3.39 -16.79
C LEU A 61 -7.96 -4.26 -18.05
N ALA A 62 -7.34 -3.71 -19.08
CA ALA A 62 -6.91 -4.45 -20.26
C ALA A 62 -5.50 -4.03 -20.64
N TYR A 63 -4.57 -4.98 -20.64
CA TYR A 63 -3.15 -4.74 -20.96
C TYR A 63 -2.76 -5.44 -22.25
N ASP A 64 -2.14 -4.70 -23.15
CA ASP A 64 -1.65 -5.21 -24.42
C ASP A 64 -0.11 -5.10 -24.48
N PRO A 65 0.63 -6.22 -24.28
CA PRO A 65 2.09 -6.20 -24.22
C PRO A 65 2.73 -5.70 -25.51
N ASP A 66 2.16 -6.04 -26.68
CA ASP A 66 2.70 -5.63 -28.00
C ASP A 66 2.79 -4.11 -28.15
N SER A 67 1.92 -3.37 -27.44
CA SER A 67 1.89 -1.90 -27.45
C SER A 67 2.30 -1.27 -26.13
N GLY A 68 2.60 -2.07 -25.09
CA GLY A 68 2.80 -1.61 -23.72
C GLY A 68 1.60 -0.86 -23.12
N ARG A 69 0.41 -0.96 -23.72
CA ARG A 69 -0.72 -0.08 -23.40
C ARG A 69 -1.67 -0.73 -22.41
N LEU A 70 -1.93 -0.01 -21.32
CA LEU A 70 -2.99 -0.29 -20.36
C LEU A 70 -4.21 0.59 -20.67
N THR A 71 -5.39 -0.01 -20.71
CA THR A 71 -6.68 0.69 -20.67
C THR A 71 -7.39 0.31 -19.38
N GLY A 72 -7.88 1.30 -18.64
CA GLY A 72 -8.46 1.08 -17.33
C GLY A 72 -9.75 1.87 -17.10
N THR A 73 -10.62 1.28 -16.28
CA THR A 73 -11.72 1.97 -15.62
C THR A 73 -11.60 1.70 -14.13
N ALA A 74 -11.39 2.75 -13.34
CA ALA A 74 -11.46 2.70 -11.90
C ALA A 74 -12.84 3.19 -11.45
N ASP A 75 -13.55 2.34 -10.73
CA ASP A 75 -14.86 2.62 -10.15
C ASP A 75 -14.73 2.60 -8.63
N ILE A 76 -14.78 3.79 -8.04
CA ILE A 76 -14.38 4.05 -6.66
C ILE A 76 -15.61 4.43 -5.86
N THR A 77 -15.92 3.67 -4.81
CA THR A 77 -16.99 4.00 -3.87
C THR A 77 -16.39 4.55 -2.59
N ALA A 78 -16.72 5.80 -2.28
CA ALA A 78 -16.18 6.51 -1.13
C ALA A 78 -17.28 7.18 -0.28
N ARG A 79 -16.96 7.47 0.98
CA ARG A 79 -17.81 8.24 1.89
C ARG A 79 -17.15 9.59 2.15
N ALA A 80 -17.88 10.67 1.93
CA ALA A 80 -17.40 12.01 2.26
C ALA A 80 -17.31 12.17 3.79
N THR A 81 -16.18 12.63 4.30
CA THR A 81 -15.97 12.92 5.73
C THR A 81 -16.21 14.39 6.05
N GLN A 82 -16.46 15.23 5.04
CA GLN A 82 -16.88 16.62 5.12
C GLN A 82 -17.75 17.00 3.90
N ASP A 83 -18.27 18.23 3.85
CA ASP A 83 -18.92 18.74 2.63
C ASP A 83 -17.86 19.08 1.57
N LEU A 84 -17.91 18.40 0.42
CA LEU A 84 -16.90 18.47 -0.64
C LEU A 84 -17.41 19.17 -1.89
N SER A 85 -16.76 20.25 -2.29
CA SER A 85 -16.94 20.88 -3.61
C SER A 85 -16.01 20.32 -4.69
N ALA A 86 -14.97 19.61 -4.27
CA ALA A 86 -14.02 18.87 -5.08
C ALA A 86 -13.34 17.84 -4.19
N PHE A 87 -12.73 16.82 -4.79
CA PHE A 87 -11.83 15.88 -4.11
C PHE A 87 -10.74 15.48 -5.10
N SER A 88 -9.64 14.90 -4.61
CA SER A 88 -8.53 14.53 -5.48
C SER A 88 -8.14 13.05 -5.34
N LEU A 89 -7.46 12.51 -6.35
CA LEU A 89 -6.98 11.13 -6.46
C LEU A 89 -5.53 11.14 -6.96
N ASP A 90 -4.69 10.32 -6.36
CA ASP A 90 -3.33 10.05 -6.79
C ASP A 90 -3.35 9.17 -8.05
N PHE A 91 -2.74 9.64 -9.15
CA PHE A 91 -2.60 8.91 -10.40
C PHE A 91 -1.50 9.50 -11.29
N THR A 92 -0.56 8.72 -11.79
CA THR A 92 0.54 9.20 -12.64
C THR A 92 0.58 8.58 -14.04
N GLY A 93 1.30 9.25 -14.94
CA GLY A 93 1.64 8.76 -16.29
C GLY A 93 0.50 8.76 -17.32
N MET A 94 -0.59 8.04 -17.06
CA MET A 94 -1.61 7.77 -18.07
C MET A 94 -2.64 8.89 -18.28
N THR A 95 -3.21 8.93 -19.48
CA THR A 95 -4.19 9.95 -19.87
C THR A 95 -5.58 9.59 -19.36
N VAL A 96 -6.20 10.50 -18.59
CA VAL A 96 -7.62 10.43 -18.24
C VAL A 96 -8.46 10.78 -19.47
N ARG A 97 -9.35 9.87 -19.86
CA ARG A 97 -10.27 10.01 -21.01
C ARG A 97 -11.61 10.60 -20.61
N GLY A 98 -11.99 10.47 -19.35
CA GLY A 98 -13.18 11.09 -18.78
C GLY A 98 -13.44 10.59 -17.36
N ALA A 99 -14.20 11.37 -16.61
CA ALA A 99 -14.63 11.00 -15.27
C ALA A 99 -16.09 11.35 -15.02
N THR A 100 -16.73 10.58 -14.14
CA THR A 100 -18.05 10.88 -13.61
C THR A 100 -18.08 10.74 -12.10
N VAL A 101 -18.86 11.59 -11.43
CA VAL A 101 -19.23 11.43 -10.03
C VAL A 101 -20.75 11.28 -9.97
N ASP A 102 -21.23 10.22 -9.32
CA ASP A 102 -22.64 9.81 -9.26
C ASP A 102 -23.31 9.76 -10.65
N GLY A 103 -22.56 9.22 -11.63
CA GLY A 103 -23.01 9.06 -13.02
C GLY A 103 -23.08 10.34 -13.84
N ARG A 104 -22.74 11.51 -13.27
CA ARG A 104 -22.67 12.79 -13.97
C ARG A 104 -21.24 13.16 -14.32
N TYR A 105 -21.04 13.79 -15.47
CA TYR A 105 -19.72 14.28 -15.88
C TYR A 105 -19.08 15.15 -14.79
N ALA A 106 -17.82 14.86 -14.47
CA ALA A 106 -17.01 15.62 -13.54
C ALA A 106 -15.77 16.17 -14.26
N PRO A 107 -15.56 17.50 -14.30
CA PRO A 107 -14.32 18.07 -14.79
C PRO A 107 -13.14 17.55 -13.98
N VAL A 108 -12.04 17.23 -14.67
CA VAL A 108 -10.79 16.74 -14.07
C VAL A 108 -9.69 17.75 -14.36
N ASN A 109 -8.96 18.16 -13.32
CA ASN A 109 -7.72 18.91 -13.44
C ASN A 109 -6.56 18.06 -12.92
N ARG A 110 -5.41 18.07 -13.62
CA ARG A 110 -4.23 17.33 -13.22
C ARG A 110 -3.11 18.29 -12.82
N ALA A 111 -2.49 18.06 -11.67
CA ALA A 111 -1.28 18.74 -11.22
C ALA A 111 -0.23 17.69 -10.80
N GLY A 112 0.70 17.37 -11.70
CA GLY A 112 1.63 16.24 -11.50
C GLY A 112 0.87 14.91 -11.41
N SER A 113 1.03 14.21 -10.28
CA SER A 113 0.32 12.97 -9.97
C SER A 113 -1.05 13.19 -9.34
N GLU A 114 -1.48 14.43 -9.10
CA GLU A 114 -2.76 14.71 -8.45
C GLU A 114 -3.88 14.95 -9.48
N LEU A 115 -5.00 14.25 -9.34
CA LEU A 115 -6.22 14.47 -10.13
C LEU A 115 -7.32 15.08 -9.26
N THR A 116 -7.64 16.36 -9.47
CA THR A 116 -8.79 16.98 -8.81
C THR A 116 -10.05 16.83 -9.64
N LEU A 117 -11.08 16.20 -9.06
CA LEU A 117 -12.39 16.03 -9.66
C LEU A 117 -13.40 17.00 -9.01
N ARG A 118 -14.25 17.61 -9.85
CA ARG A 118 -15.34 18.48 -9.39
C ARG A 118 -16.70 17.82 -9.63
N PRO A 119 -17.42 17.40 -8.59
CA PRO A 119 -18.77 16.89 -8.74
C PRO A 119 -19.73 18.00 -9.22
N HIS A 120 -20.87 17.60 -9.81
CA HIS A 120 -21.88 18.56 -10.30
C HIS A 120 -22.58 19.32 -9.16
N HIS A 121 -22.68 18.68 -8.00
CA HIS A 121 -23.19 19.26 -6.75
C HIS A 121 -22.22 18.89 -5.63
N ASP A 122 -22.24 19.65 -4.53
CA ASP A 122 -21.46 19.31 -3.35
C ASP A 122 -21.80 17.90 -2.85
N LEU A 123 -20.78 17.14 -2.49
CA LEU A 123 -20.95 15.88 -1.77
C LEU A 123 -21.10 16.22 -0.29
N THR A 124 -22.25 15.94 0.30
CA THR A 124 -22.52 16.25 1.70
C THR A 124 -21.75 15.31 2.63
N ARG A 125 -21.32 15.81 3.80
CA ARG A 125 -20.69 15.00 4.85
C ARG A 125 -21.54 13.77 5.14
N GLY A 126 -20.91 12.61 5.13
CA GLY A 126 -21.52 11.31 5.38
C GLY A 126 -22.16 10.68 4.14
N ALA A 127 -22.29 11.37 3.01
CA ALA A 127 -22.79 10.79 1.77
C ALA A 127 -21.80 9.79 1.18
N THR A 128 -22.32 8.66 0.71
CA THR A 128 -21.58 7.76 -0.17
C THR A 128 -21.72 8.25 -1.60
N PHE A 129 -20.60 8.32 -2.32
CA PHE A 129 -20.55 8.74 -3.72
C PHE A 129 -19.72 7.75 -4.54
N ARG A 130 -20.02 7.68 -5.84
CA ARG A 130 -19.34 6.79 -6.78
C ARG A 130 -18.62 7.59 -7.85
N THR A 131 -17.32 7.35 -7.98
CA THR A 131 -16.45 8.00 -8.95
C THR A 131 -15.98 6.99 -9.99
N VAL A 132 -16.21 7.27 -11.27
CA VAL A 132 -15.71 6.44 -12.37
C VAL A 132 -14.69 7.24 -13.16
N VAL A 133 -13.45 6.75 -13.23
CA VAL A 133 -12.37 7.34 -14.03
C VAL A 133 -11.97 6.37 -15.13
N ARG A 134 -12.09 6.81 -16.40
CA ARG A 134 -11.63 6.05 -17.56
C ARG A 134 -10.29 6.61 -18.01
N TYR A 135 -9.30 5.75 -18.23
CA TYR A 135 -7.94 6.15 -18.57
C TYR A 135 -7.29 5.15 -19.52
N ALA A 136 -6.26 5.61 -20.23
CA ALA A 136 -5.42 4.74 -21.04
C ALA A 136 -4.05 5.37 -21.30
N GLY A 137 -3.04 4.53 -21.47
CA GLY A 137 -1.69 4.92 -21.84
C GLY A 137 -0.70 3.80 -21.55
N GLU A 138 0.59 4.12 -21.60
CA GLU A 138 1.62 3.25 -21.07
C GLU A 138 1.80 3.57 -19.59
N PRO A 139 1.53 2.63 -18.67
CA PRO A 139 1.92 2.77 -17.28
C PRO A 139 3.45 2.88 -17.19
N LYS A 140 3.96 3.49 -16.12
CA LYS A 140 5.39 3.80 -15.98
C LYS A 140 5.94 3.21 -14.70
N THR A 141 7.18 2.76 -14.77
CA THR A 141 8.03 2.53 -13.61
C THR A 141 8.22 3.87 -12.88
N ILE A 142 8.02 3.84 -11.57
CA ILE A 142 8.30 4.96 -10.68
C ILE A 142 9.67 4.67 -10.05
N THR A 143 10.53 5.68 -10.03
CA THR A 143 11.82 5.59 -9.36
C THR A 143 11.76 6.41 -8.08
N ASP A 144 12.00 5.76 -6.96
CA ASP A 144 11.92 6.38 -5.65
C ASP A 144 13.15 7.20 -5.29
N PRO A 145 13.08 8.00 -4.21
CA PRO A 145 14.23 8.79 -3.74
C PRO A 145 15.50 7.98 -3.47
N ASP A 146 15.37 6.69 -3.12
CA ASP A 146 16.48 5.76 -2.89
C ASP A 146 16.98 5.06 -4.18
N ALA A 147 16.40 5.41 -5.33
CA ALA A 147 16.64 4.83 -6.65
C ALA A 147 16.10 3.41 -6.86
N SER A 148 15.29 2.89 -5.94
CA SER A 148 14.50 1.68 -6.19
C SER A 148 13.41 1.95 -7.23
N GLU A 149 12.98 0.88 -7.92
CA GLU A 149 11.95 0.95 -8.97
C GLU A 149 10.68 0.24 -8.51
N GLU A 150 9.55 0.92 -8.61
CA GLU A 150 8.23 0.44 -8.21
C GLU A 150 7.15 0.82 -9.24
N GLY A 151 5.89 0.54 -8.93
CA GLY A 151 4.76 0.79 -9.82
C GLY A 151 4.71 -0.26 -10.93
N TRP A 152 4.79 0.16 -12.19
CA TRP A 152 4.72 -0.77 -13.33
C TRP A 152 6.12 -1.20 -13.76
N LEU A 153 6.47 -2.45 -13.52
CA LEU A 153 7.76 -3.08 -13.81
C LEU A 153 7.59 -4.04 -15.01
N PRO A 154 8.06 -3.68 -16.21
CA PRO A 154 8.04 -4.59 -17.35
C PRO A 154 8.87 -5.83 -17.08
N ASP A 155 8.37 -7.00 -17.46
CA ASP A 155 9.06 -8.29 -17.30
C ASP A 155 9.11 -9.01 -18.65
N GLY A 156 10.30 -9.04 -19.27
CA GLY A 156 10.48 -9.57 -20.62
C GLY A 156 9.68 -8.82 -21.69
N ASP A 157 9.28 -9.53 -22.75
CA ASP A 157 8.56 -8.95 -23.89
C ASP A 157 7.04 -8.84 -23.65
N ASP A 158 6.48 -9.73 -22.81
CA ASP A 158 5.02 -9.86 -22.66
C ASP A 158 4.50 -9.87 -21.21
N GLY A 159 5.38 -9.69 -20.23
CA GLY A 159 5.06 -9.65 -18.81
C GLY A 159 5.12 -8.25 -18.19
N ALA A 160 4.53 -8.14 -17.00
CA ALA A 160 4.66 -6.98 -16.13
C ALA A 160 4.31 -7.35 -14.69
N LEU A 161 5.00 -6.74 -13.73
CA LEU A 161 4.58 -6.66 -12.33
C LEU A 161 4.08 -5.25 -12.04
N ALA A 162 2.98 -5.14 -11.30
CA ALA A 162 2.55 -3.90 -10.67
C ALA A 162 2.71 -4.05 -9.16
N LEU A 163 3.69 -3.36 -8.57
CA LEU A 163 4.03 -3.37 -7.14
C LEU A 163 3.90 -1.96 -6.57
N GLY A 164 3.31 -1.82 -5.39
CA GLY A 164 2.73 -0.54 -4.96
C GLY A 164 3.44 0.21 -3.85
N GLU A 165 4.47 -0.37 -3.22
CA GLU A 165 5.13 0.21 -2.05
C GLU A 165 6.35 1.07 -2.39
N PRO A 166 6.43 2.32 -1.90
CA PRO A 166 5.43 3.05 -1.12
C PRO A 166 4.37 3.77 -1.97
N THR A 167 4.65 4.06 -3.25
CA THR A 167 3.80 4.95 -4.08
C THR A 167 3.31 4.32 -5.38
N GLY A 168 3.86 3.16 -5.74
CA GLY A 168 3.75 2.50 -7.04
C GLY A 168 2.33 2.30 -7.56
N SER A 169 1.34 2.19 -6.68
CA SER A 169 -0.04 1.95 -7.08
C SER A 169 -0.64 3.05 -7.97
N MET A 170 -0.17 4.29 -7.83
CA MET A 170 -0.59 5.40 -8.69
C MET A 170 -0.14 5.25 -10.15
N ALA A 171 0.78 4.32 -10.45
CA ALA A 171 1.25 4.04 -11.81
C ALA A 171 0.21 3.30 -12.67
N TRP A 172 -0.78 2.65 -12.06
CA TRP A 172 -1.70 1.75 -12.78
C TRP A 172 -3.18 1.95 -12.47
N PHE A 173 -3.56 2.54 -11.33
CA PHE A 173 -4.92 3.00 -11.08
C PHE A 173 -4.99 4.32 -10.29
N PRO A 174 -6.01 5.18 -10.54
CA PRO A 174 -6.26 6.36 -9.72
C PRO A 174 -6.90 5.95 -8.38
N GLY A 175 -6.40 6.48 -7.27
CA GLY A 175 -6.91 6.14 -5.94
C GLY A 175 -6.43 7.10 -4.84
N ASN A 176 -6.84 6.83 -3.60
CA ASN A 176 -6.30 7.49 -2.42
C ASN A 176 -5.07 6.69 -1.96
N ASN A 177 -3.88 7.08 -2.40
CA ASN A 177 -2.69 6.23 -2.29
C ASN A 177 -1.93 6.46 -1.00
N HIS A 178 -2.46 5.97 0.12
CA HIS A 178 -1.79 6.00 1.42
C HIS A 178 -2.20 4.78 2.28
N PRO A 179 -1.29 4.21 3.11
CA PRO A 179 -1.61 3.06 3.95
C PRO A 179 -2.82 3.27 4.89
N SER A 180 -3.13 4.52 5.23
CA SER A 180 -4.26 4.89 6.12
C SER A 180 -5.66 4.76 5.52
N ASP A 181 -5.80 4.65 4.19
CA ASP A 181 -7.09 4.47 3.53
C ASP A 181 -7.18 3.07 2.93
N LYS A 182 -7.89 2.17 3.64
CA LYS A 182 -8.07 0.78 3.21
C LYS A 182 -9.43 0.57 2.58
N ALA A 183 -9.44 -0.18 1.49
CA ALA A 183 -10.65 -0.50 0.76
C ALA A 183 -10.76 -2.00 0.45
N THR A 184 -11.95 -2.43 0.03
CA THR A 184 -12.12 -3.72 -0.65
C THR A 184 -11.87 -3.58 -2.15
N TYR A 185 -11.55 -4.68 -2.84
CA TYR A 185 -11.17 -4.62 -4.25
C TYR A 185 -11.84 -5.72 -5.07
N ASP A 186 -12.34 -5.36 -6.24
CA ASP A 186 -12.63 -6.27 -7.35
C ASP A 186 -11.75 -5.88 -8.54
N ILE A 187 -10.89 -6.79 -8.99
CA ILE A 187 -9.90 -6.52 -10.04
C ILE A 187 -10.15 -7.48 -11.20
N ALA A 188 -10.63 -6.94 -12.32
CA ALA A 188 -10.83 -7.65 -13.57
C ALA A 188 -9.73 -7.28 -14.57
N VAL A 189 -8.89 -8.24 -14.97
CA VAL A 189 -7.77 -7.98 -15.89
C VAL A 189 -7.89 -8.82 -17.15
N THR A 190 -7.80 -8.16 -18.31
CA THR A 190 -7.90 -8.77 -19.64
C THR A 190 -6.57 -8.70 -20.40
N VAL A 191 -5.98 -9.87 -20.67
CA VAL A 191 -4.68 -10.04 -21.35
C VAL A 191 -4.84 -10.90 -22.61
N PRO A 192 -3.88 -10.93 -23.55
CA PRO A 192 -3.88 -11.91 -24.64
C PRO A 192 -4.02 -13.35 -24.11
N ALA A 193 -4.72 -14.20 -24.87
CA ALA A 193 -4.85 -15.61 -24.50
C ALA A 193 -3.48 -16.30 -24.46
N GLY A 194 -3.23 -17.09 -23.41
CA GLY A 194 -1.93 -17.72 -23.15
C GLY A 194 -1.22 -17.13 -21.93
N LEU A 195 -1.39 -15.84 -21.68
CA LEU A 195 -0.88 -15.18 -20.47
C LEU A 195 -1.80 -15.42 -19.27
N GLN A 196 -1.20 -15.36 -18.07
CA GLN A 196 -1.91 -15.24 -16.80
C GLN A 196 -1.97 -13.77 -16.38
N ALA A 197 -3.02 -13.42 -15.65
CA ALA A 197 -3.10 -12.16 -14.90
C ALA A 197 -3.52 -12.48 -13.46
N VAL A 198 -2.57 -12.31 -12.53
CA VAL A 198 -2.69 -12.72 -11.14
C VAL A 198 -2.79 -11.47 -10.26
N SER A 199 -3.75 -11.44 -9.34
CA SER A 199 -3.96 -10.32 -8.40
C SER A 199 -4.42 -10.84 -7.04
N ASN A 200 -4.66 -9.94 -6.08
CA ASN A 200 -4.97 -10.25 -4.68
C ASN A 200 -6.29 -11.03 -4.52
N GLY A 201 -6.46 -11.68 -3.36
CA GLY A 201 -7.71 -12.32 -2.98
C GLY A 201 -8.03 -13.58 -3.79
N ARG A 202 -9.32 -13.86 -3.99
CA ARG A 202 -9.80 -15.09 -4.62
C ARG A 202 -10.03 -14.90 -6.11
N LEU A 203 -9.53 -15.84 -6.94
CA LEU A 203 -9.94 -15.93 -8.34
C LEU A 203 -11.40 -16.40 -8.38
N THR A 204 -12.31 -15.54 -8.83
CA THR A 204 -13.75 -15.83 -8.89
C THR A 204 -14.20 -16.28 -10.27
N SER A 205 -13.50 -15.85 -11.33
CA SER A 205 -13.80 -16.22 -12.71
C SER A 205 -12.59 -16.07 -13.61
N GLN A 206 -12.48 -16.97 -14.59
CA GLN A 206 -11.53 -16.88 -15.69
C GLN A 206 -12.27 -17.24 -16.98
N ARG A 207 -12.24 -16.36 -17.98
CA ARG A 207 -12.94 -16.58 -19.25
C ARG A 207 -12.12 -16.12 -20.44
N THR A 208 -11.96 -17.00 -21.43
CA THR A 208 -11.33 -16.68 -22.70
C THR A 208 -12.40 -16.43 -23.76
N SER A 209 -12.26 -15.33 -24.50
CA SER A 209 -13.15 -14.96 -25.61
C SER A 209 -12.40 -14.08 -26.60
N ALA A 210 -12.59 -14.31 -27.91
CA ALA A 210 -11.99 -13.50 -28.98
C ALA A 210 -10.47 -13.29 -28.83
N GLY A 211 -9.73 -14.35 -28.50
CA GLY A 211 -8.26 -14.31 -28.38
C GLY A 211 -7.72 -13.64 -27.11
N ARG A 212 -8.57 -13.30 -26.14
CA ARG A 212 -8.17 -12.69 -24.87
C ARG A 212 -8.76 -13.42 -23.68
N THR A 213 -8.07 -13.39 -22.54
CA THR A 213 -8.52 -13.99 -21.29
C THR A 213 -8.73 -12.91 -20.25
N THR A 214 -9.91 -12.90 -19.62
CA THR A 214 -10.24 -12.03 -18.48
C THR A 214 -10.22 -12.84 -17.19
N PHE A 215 -9.49 -12.34 -16.19
CA PHE A 215 -9.40 -12.90 -14.84
C PHE A 215 -10.08 -11.94 -13.86
N HIS A 216 -10.95 -12.46 -12.99
CA HIS A 216 -11.65 -11.68 -11.97
C HIS A 216 -11.17 -12.09 -10.57
N TRP A 217 -10.60 -11.14 -9.86
CA TRP A 217 -10.06 -11.30 -8.51
C TRP A 217 -10.91 -10.51 -7.51
N HIS A 218 -11.20 -11.12 -6.37
CA HIS A 218 -12.02 -10.50 -5.31
C HIS A 218 -11.28 -10.50 -3.97
N THR A 219 -11.16 -9.30 -3.39
CA THR A 219 -10.59 -9.03 -2.07
C THR A 219 -11.66 -8.39 -1.19
N GLY A 220 -12.33 -9.23 -0.39
CA GLY A 220 -13.43 -8.80 0.50
C GLY A 220 -12.98 -8.25 1.85
N ARG A 221 -11.66 -8.21 2.13
CA ARG A 221 -11.08 -7.65 3.35
C ARG A 221 -10.37 -6.32 3.05
N PRO A 222 -10.41 -5.33 3.96
CA PRO A 222 -9.74 -4.05 3.73
C PRO A 222 -8.25 -4.23 3.43
N MET A 223 -7.80 -3.60 2.36
CA MET A 223 -6.44 -3.61 1.82
C MET A 223 -5.99 -2.17 1.57
N ALA A 224 -4.77 -1.82 1.98
CA ALA A 224 -4.16 -0.56 1.59
C ALA A 224 -3.77 -0.58 0.11
N SER A 225 -3.75 0.58 -0.54
CA SER A 225 -3.51 0.63 -1.99
C SER A 225 -2.14 0.10 -2.41
N TYR A 226 -1.10 0.28 -1.58
CA TYR A 226 0.27 -0.17 -1.87
C TYR A 226 0.38 -1.71 -1.93
N LEU A 227 -0.55 -2.43 -1.28
CA LEU A 227 -0.61 -3.89 -1.23
C LEU A 227 -1.34 -4.51 -2.43
N ALA A 228 -2.00 -3.68 -3.24
CA ALA A 228 -2.61 -4.14 -4.48
C ALA A 228 -1.50 -4.53 -5.47
N MET A 229 -1.65 -5.69 -6.11
CA MET A 229 -0.67 -6.17 -7.08
C MET A 229 -1.31 -6.71 -8.34
N LEU A 230 -0.51 -6.71 -9.40
CA LEU A 230 -0.84 -7.37 -10.65
C LEU A 230 0.41 -8.02 -11.24
N ALA A 231 0.39 -9.33 -11.45
CA ALA A 231 1.42 -10.04 -12.18
C ALA A 231 0.84 -10.56 -13.50
N ILE A 232 1.39 -10.09 -14.62
CA ILE A 232 1.05 -10.53 -15.97
C ILE A 232 2.25 -11.26 -16.55
N GLY A 233 2.02 -12.42 -17.17
CA GLY A 233 3.08 -13.17 -17.83
C GLY A 233 2.76 -14.66 -17.93
N HIS A 234 3.78 -15.45 -18.23
CA HIS A 234 3.69 -16.90 -18.26
C HIS A 234 3.89 -17.47 -16.87
N TYR A 235 2.80 -17.88 -16.21
CA TYR A 235 2.84 -18.49 -14.88
C TYR A 235 2.20 -19.87 -14.87
N ARG A 236 2.80 -20.81 -14.13
CA ARG A 236 2.15 -22.05 -13.72
C ARG A 236 1.37 -21.77 -12.46
N THR A 237 0.05 -21.86 -12.53
CA THR A 237 -0.83 -21.59 -11.39
C THR A 237 -1.24 -22.89 -10.71
N HIS A 238 -1.32 -22.86 -9.38
CA HIS A 238 -1.84 -23.96 -8.59
C HIS A 238 -2.81 -23.44 -7.55
N SER A 239 -3.97 -24.08 -7.42
CA SER A 239 -4.96 -23.74 -6.41
C SER A 239 -5.41 -24.98 -5.67
N PHE A 240 -5.40 -24.89 -4.35
CA PHE A 240 -5.78 -25.97 -3.44
C PHE A 240 -6.29 -25.39 -2.12
N THR A 241 -6.75 -26.25 -1.22
CA THR A 241 -7.16 -25.87 0.14
C THR A 241 -6.19 -26.47 1.13
N ALA A 242 -5.58 -25.63 1.97
CA ALA A 242 -4.70 -26.07 3.04
C ALA A 242 -5.46 -26.92 4.07
N PRO A 243 -4.77 -27.73 4.91
CA PRO A 243 -5.42 -28.51 5.97
C PRO A 243 -6.24 -27.66 6.96
N SER A 244 -5.91 -26.37 7.10
CA SER A 244 -6.67 -25.40 7.89
C SER A 244 -8.03 -25.00 7.28
N GLY A 245 -8.32 -25.40 6.05
CA GLY A 245 -9.46 -24.93 5.26
C GLY A 245 -9.18 -23.65 4.47
N LEU A 246 -7.99 -23.05 4.61
CA LEU A 246 -7.62 -21.82 3.91
C LEU A 246 -7.35 -22.09 2.42
N PRO A 247 -8.01 -21.37 1.49
CA PRO A 247 -7.69 -21.44 0.08
C PRO A 247 -6.28 -20.89 -0.21
N VAL A 248 -5.48 -21.66 -0.96
CA VAL A 248 -4.13 -21.29 -1.38
C VAL A 248 -4.12 -21.15 -2.91
N PHE A 249 -3.51 -20.07 -3.41
CA PHE A 249 -3.26 -19.86 -4.83
C PHE A 249 -1.81 -19.45 -5.05
N THR A 250 -1.05 -20.22 -5.82
CA THR A 250 0.32 -19.87 -6.20
C THR A 250 0.44 -19.66 -7.70
N ALA A 251 1.33 -18.78 -8.10
CA ALA A 251 1.70 -18.56 -9.50
C ALA A 251 3.22 -18.55 -9.59
N VAL A 252 3.80 -19.46 -10.36
CA VAL A 252 5.26 -19.62 -10.43
C VAL A 252 5.71 -19.52 -11.88
N ALA A 253 6.64 -18.61 -12.15
CA ALA A 253 7.30 -18.49 -13.44
C ALA A 253 7.96 -19.84 -13.80
N PRO A 254 7.81 -20.35 -15.04
CA PRO A 254 8.38 -21.65 -15.42
C PRO A 254 9.88 -21.79 -15.19
N SER A 255 10.66 -20.70 -15.31
CA SER A 255 12.10 -20.68 -15.02
C SER A 255 12.41 -20.97 -13.55
N GLU A 256 11.54 -20.51 -12.64
CA GLU A 256 11.73 -20.63 -11.19
C GLU A 256 11.06 -21.85 -10.57
N ALA A 257 10.32 -22.62 -11.37
CA ALA A 257 9.51 -23.74 -10.89
C ALA A 257 10.33 -24.81 -10.15
N LYS A 258 11.61 -25.00 -10.51
CA LYS A 258 12.48 -25.99 -9.86
C LYS A 258 13.15 -25.43 -8.61
N SER A 259 13.68 -24.21 -8.68
CA SER A 259 14.41 -23.55 -7.58
C SER A 259 13.49 -23.23 -6.40
N SER A 260 12.26 -22.78 -6.67
CA SER A 260 11.30 -22.37 -5.64
C SER A 260 10.40 -23.49 -5.09
N ALA A 261 10.43 -24.69 -5.70
CA ALA A 261 9.47 -25.75 -5.40
C ALA A 261 9.39 -26.12 -3.92
N SER A 262 10.54 -26.23 -3.24
CA SER A 262 10.61 -26.60 -1.83
C SER A 262 10.04 -25.52 -0.91
N ALA A 263 10.34 -24.26 -1.18
CA ALA A 263 9.82 -23.13 -0.40
C ALA A 263 8.30 -22.99 -0.59
N VAL A 264 7.83 -22.96 -1.84
CA VAL A 264 6.39 -22.82 -2.17
C VAL A 264 5.55 -23.95 -1.58
N ALA A 265 6.09 -25.17 -1.53
CA ALA A 265 5.38 -26.31 -0.93
C ALA A 265 5.14 -26.15 0.59
N ARG A 266 5.93 -25.31 1.28
CA ARG A 266 5.82 -25.07 2.72
C ARG A 266 4.85 -23.95 3.10
N ILE A 267 4.25 -23.23 2.15
CA ILE A 267 3.28 -22.14 2.45
C ILE A 267 2.20 -22.57 3.47
N PRO A 268 1.54 -23.75 3.35
CA PRO A 268 0.54 -24.15 4.34
C PRO A 268 1.11 -24.37 5.76
N GLU A 269 2.36 -24.84 5.85
CA GLU A 269 3.05 -25.05 7.12
C GLU A 269 3.44 -23.70 7.76
N ILE A 270 3.98 -22.79 6.96
CA ILE A 270 4.34 -21.43 7.38
C ILE A 270 3.10 -20.73 7.95
N ILE A 271 2.01 -20.66 7.20
CA ILE A 271 0.77 -20.02 7.64
C ILE A 271 0.20 -20.66 8.90
N ALA A 272 0.29 -22.00 9.04
CA ALA A 272 -0.17 -22.68 10.25
C ALA A 272 0.68 -22.33 11.47
N TRP A 273 2.00 -22.25 11.30
CA TRP A 273 2.92 -21.83 12.36
C TRP A 273 2.72 -20.36 12.73
N GLU A 274 2.68 -19.45 11.76
CA GLU A 274 2.45 -18.02 11.99
C GLU A 274 1.10 -17.79 12.67
N SER A 275 0.07 -18.54 12.26
CA SER A 275 -1.25 -18.45 12.91
C SER A 275 -1.23 -18.87 14.39
N LYS A 276 -0.34 -19.79 14.77
CA LYS A 276 -0.13 -20.17 16.17
C LYS A 276 0.60 -19.06 16.94
N GLN A 277 1.58 -18.41 16.31
CA GLN A 277 2.36 -17.35 16.95
C GLN A 277 1.58 -16.04 17.07
N PHE A 278 0.94 -15.61 15.99
CA PHE A 278 0.38 -14.27 15.80
C PHE A 278 -1.15 -14.20 15.84
N GLY A 279 -1.81 -15.36 15.86
CA GLY A 279 -3.27 -15.48 15.93
C GLY A 279 -3.88 -15.82 14.56
N PRO A 280 -5.22 -15.94 14.46
CA PRO A 280 -5.85 -16.42 13.22
C PRO A 280 -5.43 -15.61 11.99
N TYR A 281 -5.20 -16.32 10.87
CA TYR A 281 -4.88 -15.69 9.59
C TYR A 281 -5.94 -14.65 9.20
N PRO A 282 -5.56 -13.41 8.82
CA PRO A 282 -6.51 -12.31 8.73
C PRO A 282 -7.30 -12.28 7.42
N PHE A 283 -6.97 -13.06 6.39
CA PHE A 283 -7.62 -12.96 5.07
C PHE A 283 -8.30 -14.26 4.59
N ASP A 284 -9.04 -14.17 3.49
CA ASP A 284 -9.88 -15.27 2.98
C ASP A 284 -9.15 -16.22 2.01
N SER A 285 -7.89 -15.92 1.69
CA SER A 285 -6.98 -16.74 0.88
C SER A 285 -5.53 -16.35 1.15
N THR A 286 -4.60 -17.25 0.86
CA THR A 286 -3.15 -17.02 0.90
C THR A 286 -2.48 -17.54 -0.38
N GLY A 287 -1.16 -17.36 -0.53
CA GLY A 287 -0.45 -17.71 -1.74
C GLY A 287 0.91 -17.05 -1.87
N ALA A 288 1.49 -17.17 -3.07
CA ALA A 288 2.65 -16.41 -3.49
C ALA A 288 2.69 -16.30 -5.03
N VAL A 289 3.29 -15.24 -5.55
CA VAL A 289 3.78 -15.16 -6.92
C VAL A 289 5.29 -15.28 -6.89
N ILE A 290 5.85 -16.27 -7.58
CA ILE A 290 7.28 -16.35 -7.84
C ILE A 290 7.51 -15.86 -9.28
N ALA A 291 7.95 -14.62 -9.41
CA ALA A 291 8.26 -13.97 -10.68
C ALA A 291 9.64 -14.43 -11.21
N PRO A 292 9.97 -14.19 -12.49
CA PRO A 292 11.32 -14.43 -13.00
C PRO A 292 12.38 -13.70 -12.13
N ALA A 293 13.58 -14.27 -12.07
CA ALA A 293 14.70 -13.63 -11.40
C ALA A 293 14.98 -12.23 -12.00
N GLY A 294 15.16 -11.23 -11.14
CA GLY A 294 15.37 -9.84 -11.55
C GLY A 294 14.14 -9.11 -12.10
N ALA A 295 12.94 -9.68 -12.04
CA ALA A 295 11.69 -9.00 -12.45
C ALA A 295 11.32 -7.80 -11.55
N ALA A 296 11.85 -7.77 -10.32
CA ALA A 296 11.83 -6.62 -9.43
C ALA A 296 13.11 -6.62 -8.56
N GLY A 297 13.48 -5.45 -8.03
CA GLY A 297 14.63 -5.32 -7.13
C GLY A 297 14.38 -5.82 -5.71
N TYR A 298 13.13 -6.14 -5.36
CA TYR A 298 12.70 -6.52 -4.01
C TYR A 298 11.55 -7.53 -4.07
N SER A 299 11.31 -8.20 -2.93
CA SER A 299 10.08 -8.94 -2.67
C SER A 299 9.09 -8.03 -1.96
N LEU A 300 7.78 -8.21 -2.22
CA LEU A 300 6.75 -7.37 -1.61
C LEU A 300 5.62 -8.21 -1.02
N GLU A 301 5.17 -7.82 0.16
CA GLU A 301 4.24 -8.55 1.01
C GLU A 301 2.78 -8.53 0.54
N THR A 302 2.53 -8.03 -0.67
CA THR A 302 1.21 -7.77 -1.27
C THR A 302 0.09 -8.69 -0.77
N GLN A 303 -0.99 -8.08 -0.30
CA GLN A 303 -1.99 -8.75 0.53
C GLN A 303 -2.50 -10.06 -0.07
N THR A 304 -2.53 -11.12 0.74
CA THR A 304 -2.89 -12.50 0.41
C THR A 304 -1.94 -13.23 -0.53
N ARG A 305 -1.00 -12.54 -1.17
CA ARG A 305 -0.16 -13.16 -2.21
C ARG A 305 1.13 -12.38 -2.44
N PRO A 306 2.10 -12.48 -1.52
CA PRO A 306 3.40 -11.85 -1.73
C PRO A 306 4.04 -12.19 -3.07
N VAL A 307 4.74 -11.21 -3.65
CA VAL A 307 5.46 -11.34 -4.93
C VAL A 307 6.95 -11.40 -4.63
N LEU A 308 7.60 -12.48 -5.07
CA LEU A 308 9.03 -12.70 -4.89
C LEU A 308 9.68 -12.91 -6.25
N PRO A 309 10.69 -12.09 -6.63
CA PRO A 309 11.61 -12.43 -7.71
C PRO A 309 12.31 -13.78 -7.42
N GLY A 310 12.55 -14.58 -8.45
CA GLY A 310 13.11 -15.94 -8.30
C GLY A 310 14.46 -16.00 -7.57
N ASP A 311 15.29 -14.97 -7.73
CA ASP A 311 16.57 -14.79 -7.06
C ASP A 311 16.45 -14.39 -5.58
N GLN A 312 15.25 -14.06 -5.12
CA GLN A 312 14.92 -13.70 -3.74
C GLN A 312 13.96 -14.70 -3.08
N ALA A 313 13.46 -15.69 -3.82
CA ALA A 313 12.44 -16.65 -3.39
C ALA A 313 12.97 -17.75 -2.44
N SER A 314 13.71 -17.35 -1.40
CA SER A 314 14.17 -18.25 -0.34
C SER A 314 13.03 -18.62 0.62
N LEU A 315 13.22 -19.70 1.39
CA LEU A 315 12.26 -20.05 2.44
C LEU A 315 12.17 -18.95 3.52
N SER A 316 13.31 -18.37 3.92
CA SER A 316 13.33 -17.30 4.93
C SER A 316 12.57 -16.07 4.44
N THR A 317 12.78 -15.68 3.18
CA THR A 317 12.03 -14.59 2.54
C THR A 317 10.55 -14.90 2.54
N LEU A 318 10.15 -16.12 2.15
CA LEU A 318 8.74 -16.50 2.15
C LEU A 318 8.09 -16.46 3.54
N VAL A 319 8.83 -16.78 4.61
CA VAL A 319 8.35 -16.61 6.00
C VAL A 319 8.20 -15.13 6.34
N HIS A 320 9.19 -14.29 6.00
CA HIS A 320 9.12 -12.84 6.17
C HIS A 320 7.86 -12.28 5.49
N GLU A 321 7.71 -12.55 4.18
CA GLU A 321 6.60 -12.06 3.38
C GLU A 321 5.21 -12.55 3.83
N LEU A 322 5.10 -13.78 4.33
CA LEU A 322 3.82 -14.32 4.82
C LEU A 322 3.46 -13.79 6.22
N SER A 323 4.45 -13.39 7.02
CA SER A 323 4.20 -12.81 8.33
C SER A 323 3.60 -11.39 8.24
N HIS A 324 3.94 -10.67 7.18
CA HIS A 324 3.40 -9.34 6.89
C HIS A 324 1.89 -9.32 6.72
N GLN A 325 1.29 -10.47 6.41
CA GLN A 325 -0.16 -10.64 6.34
C GLN A 325 -0.84 -10.20 7.66
N TRP A 326 -0.15 -10.30 8.80
CA TRP A 326 -0.56 -9.70 10.07
C TRP A 326 0.02 -8.28 10.27
N PHE A 327 1.32 -8.09 10.01
CA PHE A 327 2.08 -6.88 10.32
C PHE A 327 2.52 -6.16 9.04
N GLY A 328 1.79 -5.12 8.65
CA GLY A 328 1.93 -4.47 7.35
C GLY A 328 0.62 -4.54 6.57
N ASP A 329 0.00 -5.71 6.47
CA ASP A 329 -1.24 -5.84 5.70
C ASP A 329 -2.49 -5.62 6.55
N SER A 330 -2.69 -6.47 7.57
CA SER A 330 -3.86 -6.36 8.41
C SER A 330 -3.74 -5.16 9.34
N VAL A 331 -2.60 -5.00 9.99
CA VAL A 331 -2.23 -3.80 10.75
C VAL A 331 -1.21 -3.03 9.92
N THR A 332 -1.68 -2.04 9.16
CA THR A 332 -0.79 -1.17 8.37
C THR A 332 -0.21 -0.07 9.26
N PRO A 333 0.89 0.55 8.83
CA PRO A 333 1.40 1.74 9.51
C PRO A 333 0.40 2.90 9.41
N GLU A 334 0.36 3.76 10.44
CA GLU A 334 -0.37 5.03 10.37
C GLU A 334 0.32 6.02 9.42
N SER A 335 1.66 5.98 9.37
CA SER A 335 2.50 6.75 8.46
C SER A 335 3.73 5.94 8.06
N TRP A 336 4.39 6.27 6.94
CA TRP A 336 5.62 5.59 6.49
C TRP A 336 6.79 5.69 7.50
N ARG A 337 6.70 6.57 8.52
CA ARG A 337 7.61 6.58 9.68
C ARG A 337 7.52 5.33 10.54
N ASP A 338 6.36 4.69 10.56
CA ASP A 338 6.09 3.54 11.42
C ASP A 338 6.49 2.20 10.77
N MET A 339 7.24 2.22 9.66
CA MET A 339 7.59 1.04 8.85
C MET A 339 8.29 -0.07 9.63
N TRP A 340 9.00 0.25 10.72
CA TRP A 340 9.63 -0.76 11.57
C TRP A 340 8.60 -1.71 12.23
N LEU A 341 7.33 -1.30 12.36
CA LEU A 341 6.24 -2.16 12.82
C LEU A 341 5.86 -3.24 11.80
N ASN A 342 6.18 -3.03 10.52
CA ASN A 342 6.04 -4.04 9.48
C ASN A 342 7.32 -4.89 9.48
N GLU A 343 8.44 -4.27 9.08
CA GLU A 343 9.68 -4.98 8.77
C GLU A 343 10.36 -5.60 9.99
N GLY A 344 10.30 -4.92 11.13
CA GLY A 344 10.86 -5.45 12.37
C GLY A 344 10.10 -6.69 12.83
N PHE A 345 8.77 -6.71 12.67
CA PHE A 345 7.95 -7.88 12.98
C PHE A 345 8.21 -9.03 12.01
N ALA A 346 8.29 -8.75 10.72
CA ALA A 346 8.51 -9.77 9.71
C ALA A 346 9.91 -10.39 9.79
N THR A 347 10.93 -9.55 9.99
CA THR A 347 12.31 -10.00 10.25
C THR A 347 12.36 -10.89 11.50
N TYR A 348 11.68 -10.49 12.57
CA TYR A 348 11.64 -11.27 13.79
C TYR A 348 10.84 -12.58 13.63
N ALA A 349 9.83 -12.62 12.76
CA ALA A 349 9.12 -13.86 12.43
C ALA A 349 10.05 -14.87 11.75
N ALA A 350 10.94 -14.44 10.86
CA ALA A 350 11.98 -15.30 10.28
C ALA A 350 12.94 -15.85 11.35
N TRP A 351 13.40 -15.02 12.30
CA TRP A 351 14.25 -15.49 13.41
C TRP A 351 13.56 -16.53 14.29
N LEU A 352 12.28 -16.31 14.60
CA LEU A 352 11.46 -17.23 15.36
C LEU A 352 11.28 -18.57 14.61
N TRP A 353 11.04 -18.50 13.30
CA TRP A 353 10.86 -19.68 12.46
C TRP A 353 12.13 -20.53 12.41
N ASP A 354 13.28 -19.93 12.16
CA ASP A 354 14.55 -20.66 12.09
C ASP A 354 14.83 -21.39 13.41
N ALA A 355 14.69 -20.69 14.54
CA ALA A 355 14.90 -21.28 15.85
C ALA A 355 13.94 -22.45 16.15
N ASP A 356 12.69 -22.39 15.67
CA ASP A 356 11.70 -23.46 15.84
C ASP A 356 11.93 -24.65 14.88
N HIS A 357 12.66 -24.45 13.77
CA HIS A 357 12.86 -25.45 12.71
C HIS A 357 14.31 -25.96 12.62
N GLY A 358 15.12 -25.74 13.67
CA GLY A 358 16.49 -26.25 13.76
C GLY A 358 17.51 -25.47 12.93
N GLY A 359 17.17 -24.25 12.52
CA GLY A 359 18.11 -23.26 11.99
C GLY A 359 18.86 -22.53 13.10
N GLU A 360 19.32 -21.31 12.80
CA GLU A 360 20.02 -20.46 13.75
C GLU A 360 19.14 -20.11 14.96
N SER A 361 19.78 -19.95 16.12
CA SER A 361 19.04 -19.53 17.31
C SER A 361 18.68 -18.05 17.22
N ILE A 362 17.64 -17.64 17.95
CA ILE A 362 17.28 -16.22 18.06
C ILE A 362 18.43 -15.38 18.63
N GLN A 363 19.32 -16.00 19.43
CA GLN A 363 20.49 -15.33 19.96
C GLN A 363 21.52 -15.07 18.85
N ASP A 364 21.76 -16.04 17.98
CA ASP A 364 22.70 -15.89 16.86
C ASP A 364 22.22 -14.78 15.90
N HIS A 365 20.94 -14.85 15.50
CA HIS A 365 20.29 -13.79 14.71
C HIS A 365 20.39 -12.40 15.37
N PHE A 366 20.18 -12.33 16.69
CA PHE A 366 20.32 -11.09 17.44
C PHE A 366 21.76 -10.58 17.44
N ASP A 367 22.74 -11.46 17.62
CA ASP A 367 24.17 -11.10 17.65
C ASP A 367 24.66 -10.62 16.29
N ASP A 368 24.23 -11.27 15.20
CA ASP A 368 24.53 -10.86 13.82
C ASP A 368 23.90 -9.50 13.50
N ALA A 369 22.61 -9.31 13.82
CA ALA A 369 21.95 -8.02 13.66
C ALA A 369 22.59 -6.92 14.54
N TYR A 370 23.04 -7.27 15.74
CA TYR A 370 23.74 -6.36 16.63
C TYR A 370 25.11 -5.95 16.06
N ASP A 371 25.83 -6.87 15.43
CA ASP A 371 27.17 -6.63 14.88
C ASP A 371 27.17 -5.95 13.51
N SER A 372 26.06 -6.01 12.77
CA SER A 372 25.88 -5.21 11.56
C SER A 372 25.89 -3.70 11.86
N GLU A 373 26.92 -2.99 11.40
CA GLU A 373 27.07 -1.54 11.63
C GLU A 373 25.89 -0.74 11.07
N GLY A 374 25.38 -1.11 9.88
CA GLY A 374 24.28 -0.41 9.22
C GLY A 374 22.96 -0.43 10.01
N ASN A 375 22.76 -1.38 10.93
CA ASN A 375 21.59 -1.39 11.83
C ASN A 375 21.61 -0.25 12.86
N TRP A 376 22.72 0.48 12.97
CA TRP A 376 22.92 1.56 13.93
C TRP A 376 22.97 2.96 13.30
N ASP A 377 22.76 3.08 11.99
CA ASP A 377 22.84 4.36 11.26
C ASP A 377 21.81 5.39 11.76
N PHE A 378 20.61 4.92 12.15
CA PHE A 378 19.54 5.76 12.69
C PHE A 378 18.57 4.95 13.59
N PRO A 379 17.74 5.60 14.42
CA PRO A 379 16.70 4.92 15.20
C PRO A 379 15.54 4.41 14.32
N PRO A 380 15.06 3.16 14.50
CA PRO A 380 14.01 2.58 13.63
C PRO A 380 12.68 3.35 13.61
N ALA A 381 12.33 4.04 14.69
CA ALA A 381 11.10 4.83 14.79
C ALA A 381 11.24 6.28 14.29
N ASP A 382 12.42 6.68 13.83
CA ASP A 382 12.66 8.02 13.28
C ASP A 382 13.68 7.96 12.12
N PRO A 383 13.34 7.32 10.98
CA PRO A 383 14.14 7.41 9.77
C PRO A 383 14.43 8.88 9.37
N PRO A 384 15.63 9.20 8.88
CA PRO A 384 15.98 10.57 8.47
C PRO A 384 15.11 11.13 7.33
N GLY A 385 14.56 10.26 6.48
CA GLY A 385 13.73 10.65 5.34
C GLY A 385 13.14 9.45 4.59
N PRO A 386 12.48 9.70 3.46
CA PRO A 386 11.81 8.66 2.66
C PRO A 386 12.77 7.60 2.11
N LYS A 387 14.06 7.90 1.95
CA LYS A 387 15.05 6.94 1.42
C LYS A 387 15.38 5.84 2.43
N GLU A 388 15.17 6.12 3.71
CA GLU A 388 15.60 5.27 4.80
C GLU A 388 14.46 4.44 5.40
N ILE A 389 13.23 4.57 4.90
CA ILE A 389 12.05 3.84 5.43
C ILE A 389 12.18 2.33 5.28
N SER A 390 12.98 1.87 4.32
CA SER A 390 13.26 0.45 4.07
C SER A 390 14.75 0.12 4.23
N ALA A 391 15.51 0.93 4.97
CA ALA A 391 16.92 0.66 5.25
C ALA A 391 17.12 -0.23 6.50
N SER A 392 18.32 -0.81 6.63
CA SER A 392 18.63 -1.87 7.61
C SER A 392 18.14 -1.66 9.05
N PRO A 393 18.23 -0.46 9.68
CA PRO A 393 17.72 -0.26 11.03
C PRO A 393 16.23 -0.60 11.20
N VAL A 394 15.43 -0.35 10.18
CA VAL A 394 13.98 -0.62 10.20
C VAL A 394 13.70 -2.12 10.39
N TYR A 395 14.55 -2.97 9.77
CA TYR A 395 14.50 -4.42 9.81
C TYR A 395 15.20 -4.98 11.05
N GLY A 396 16.54 -4.96 11.04
CA GLY A 396 17.36 -5.67 12.00
C GLY A 396 17.23 -5.10 13.42
N ARG A 397 17.23 -3.76 13.53
CA ARG A 397 17.05 -3.11 14.83
C ARG A 397 15.59 -3.09 15.28
N GLY A 398 14.63 -3.06 14.36
CA GLY A 398 13.23 -3.35 14.64
C GLY A 398 13.03 -4.75 15.28
N ALA A 399 13.64 -5.79 14.70
CA ALA A 399 13.60 -7.14 15.26
C ALA A 399 14.31 -7.25 16.62
N MET A 400 15.44 -6.55 16.81
CA MET A 400 16.10 -6.45 18.12
C MET A 400 15.18 -5.84 19.19
N VAL A 401 14.38 -4.81 18.86
CA VAL A 401 13.39 -4.23 19.80
C VAL A 401 12.41 -5.30 20.27
N LEU A 402 11.85 -6.10 19.35
CA LEU A 402 10.91 -7.18 19.69
C LEU A 402 11.56 -8.26 20.56
N GLN A 403 12.80 -8.65 20.24
CA GLN A 403 13.56 -9.59 21.06
C GLN A 403 13.80 -9.06 22.48
N MET A 404 14.11 -7.77 22.63
CA MET A 404 14.29 -7.15 23.95
C MET A 404 12.99 -7.09 24.75
N ILE A 405 11.85 -6.82 24.10
CA ILE A 405 10.54 -6.92 24.75
C ILE A 405 10.30 -8.37 25.20
N ARG A 406 10.56 -9.36 24.35
CA ARG A 406 10.40 -10.78 24.70
C ARG A 406 11.26 -11.18 25.90
N ARG A 407 12.55 -10.81 25.92
CA ARG A 407 13.44 -11.07 27.06
C ARG A 407 12.92 -10.43 28.36
N LYS A 408 12.39 -9.20 28.28
CA LYS A 408 11.88 -8.47 29.46
C LYS A 408 10.54 -8.99 29.97
N ALA A 409 9.63 -9.35 29.06
CA ALA A 409 8.27 -9.75 29.39
C ALA A 409 8.14 -11.27 29.63
N GLY A 410 9.01 -12.07 29.03
CA GLY A 410 8.90 -13.52 28.91
C GLY A 410 7.97 -13.95 27.78
N ASP A 411 8.18 -15.17 27.27
CA ASP A 411 7.50 -15.72 26.09
C ASP A 411 5.98 -15.64 26.15
N ALA A 412 5.38 -16.07 27.28
CA ALA A 412 3.93 -16.10 27.42
C ALA A 412 3.31 -14.70 27.27
N ALA A 413 3.92 -13.69 27.90
CA ALA A 413 3.45 -12.31 27.81
C ALA A 413 3.73 -11.70 26.43
N PHE A 414 4.88 -11.99 25.83
CA PHE A 414 5.24 -11.51 24.49
C PHE A 414 4.28 -12.04 23.42
N PHE A 415 4.06 -13.35 23.35
CA PHE A 415 3.13 -13.89 22.35
C PHE A 415 1.66 -13.51 22.65
N ALA A 416 1.28 -13.26 23.90
CA ALA A 416 -0.02 -12.67 24.22
C ALA A 416 -0.13 -11.21 23.73
N LEU A 417 0.94 -10.42 23.86
CA LEU A 417 1.06 -9.08 23.30
C LEU A 417 0.91 -9.12 21.78
N VAL A 418 1.69 -9.93 21.07
CA VAL A 418 1.69 -9.95 19.60
C VAL A 418 0.35 -10.43 19.03
N ARG A 419 -0.23 -11.51 19.58
CA ARG A 419 -1.59 -11.96 19.20
C ARG A 419 -2.66 -10.91 19.51
N GLY A 420 -2.51 -10.23 20.65
CA GLY A 420 -3.40 -9.16 21.04
C GLY A 420 -3.31 -7.97 20.08
N TRP A 421 -2.10 -7.58 19.71
CA TRP A 421 -1.82 -6.46 18.80
C TRP A 421 -2.49 -6.68 17.45
N ALA A 422 -2.21 -7.83 16.82
CA ALA A 422 -2.78 -8.18 15.52
C ALA A 422 -4.31 -8.30 15.55
N ARG A 423 -4.90 -8.78 16.66
CA ARG A 423 -6.36 -8.84 16.83
C ARG A 423 -6.98 -7.47 17.05
N ASP A 424 -6.42 -6.68 17.96
CA ASP A 424 -7.03 -5.43 18.43
C ASP A 424 -6.91 -4.30 17.40
N HIS A 425 -5.94 -4.39 16.45
CA HIS A 425 -5.75 -3.42 15.35
C HIS A 425 -6.07 -4.01 13.96
N ARG A 426 -6.72 -5.18 13.91
CA ARG A 426 -7.03 -5.89 12.67
C ARG A 426 -7.78 -4.99 11.68
N TYR A 427 -7.25 -4.88 10.47
CA TYR A 427 -7.74 -4.03 9.37
C TYR A 427 -7.70 -2.53 9.64
N GLY A 428 -7.02 -2.10 10.68
CA GLY A 428 -6.77 -0.70 10.97
C GLY A 428 -5.35 -0.28 10.63
N ASN A 429 -5.02 0.91 11.11
CA ASN A 429 -3.71 1.51 11.06
C ASN A 429 -3.22 1.77 12.49
N ALA A 430 -1.91 1.72 12.69
CA ALA A 430 -1.34 1.99 14.00
C ALA A 430 0.01 2.69 13.90
N SER A 431 0.26 3.61 14.84
CA SER A 431 1.57 4.25 14.99
C SER A 431 2.48 3.50 15.96
N THR A 432 3.76 3.85 15.93
CA THR A 432 4.74 3.50 16.96
C THR A 432 4.25 3.90 18.37
N ALA A 433 3.54 5.03 18.48
CA ALA A 433 3.01 5.50 19.75
C ALA A 433 1.87 4.59 20.26
N ASP A 434 1.04 4.06 19.37
CA ASP A 434 0.04 3.05 19.73
C ASP A 434 0.71 1.75 20.20
N PHE A 435 1.71 1.27 19.46
CA PHE A 435 2.39 0.03 19.82
C PHE A 435 3.10 0.11 21.16
N THR A 436 3.87 1.17 21.41
CA THR A 436 4.58 1.35 22.70
C THR A 436 3.63 1.39 23.89
N ARG A 437 2.54 2.16 23.81
CA ARG A 437 1.49 2.18 24.85
C ARG A 437 0.82 0.82 25.02
N TYR A 438 0.53 0.13 23.92
CA TYR A 438 -0.11 -1.18 23.93
C TYR A 438 0.79 -2.24 24.57
N ALA A 439 2.08 -2.24 24.21
CA ALA A 439 3.09 -3.16 24.73
C ALA A 439 3.25 -3.04 26.25
N GLU A 440 3.38 -1.82 26.78
CA GLU A 440 3.48 -1.59 28.23
C GLU A 440 2.20 -2.04 28.94
N LYS A 441 1.03 -1.68 28.41
CA LYS A 441 -0.26 -2.07 28.99
C LYS A 441 -0.45 -3.59 29.04
N LYS A 442 -0.10 -4.32 27.96
CA LYS A 442 -0.35 -5.76 27.87
C LYS A 442 0.70 -6.61 28.55
N THR A 443 1.96 -6.15 28.60
CA THR A 443 3.03 -6.88 29.30
C THR A 443 3.06 -6.55 30.80
N GLY A 444 2.52 -5.40 31.21
CA GLY A 444 2.63 -4.89 32.58
C GLY A 444 4.07 -4.58 33.00
N LYS A 445 4.98 -4.43 32.03
CA LYS A 445 6.39 -4.11 32.25
C LYS A 445 6.65 -2.65 31.89
N ASP A 446 7.57 -2.03 32.63
CA ASP A 446 8.21 -0.80 32.17
C ASP A 446 9.19 -1.14 31.04
N LEU A 447 8.92 -0.61 29.85
CA LEU A 447 9.70 -0.82 28.64
C LEU A 447 10.45 0.46 28.23
N SER A 448 10.42 1.52 29.05
CA SER A 448 11.03 2.83 28.77
C SER A 448 12.51 2.74 28.40
N ALA A 449 13.27 1.89 29.08
CA ALA A 449 14.69 1.68 28.77
C ALA A 449 14.89 1.01 27.40
N ILE A 450 13.98 0.12 27.00
CA ILE A 450 14.02 -0.52 25.68
C ILE A 450 13.77 0.54 24.60
N TRP A 451 12.73 1.37 24.78
CA TRP A 451 12.41 2.44 23.83
C TRP A 451 13.56 3.42 23.68
N LYS A 452 14.11 3.89 24.80
CA LYS A 452 15.21 4.86 24.79
C LYS A 452 16.47 4.33 24.10
N THR A 453 16.80 3.06 24.26
CA THR A 453 18.04 2.48 23.76
C THR A 453 17.89 1.89 22.36
N TRP A 454 16.85 1.08 22.13
CA TRP A 454 16.74 0.25 20.94
C TRP A 454 15.85 0.87 19.87
N LEU A 455 14.83 1.65 20.26
CA LEU A 455 13.85 2.20 19.31
C LEU A 455 14.13 3.65 18.90
N TYR A 456 14.50 4.51 19.86
CA TYR A 456 14.73 5.95 19.64
C TYR A 456 16.19 6.38 19.84
N GLY A 457 17.04 5.50 20.38
CA GLY A 457 18.44 5.81 20.65
C GLY A 457 19.26 5.98 19.37
N LYS A 458 20.20 6.92 19.34
CA LYS A 458 21.08 7.11 18.17
C LYS A 458 22.33 6.24 18.21
N ASP A 459 22.79 5.89 19.41
CA ASP A 459 24.06 5.20 19.60
C ASP A 459 23.87 3.69 19.79
N LYS A 460 24.84 2.90 19.31
CA LYS A 460 24.98 1.48 19.65
C LYS A 460 25.26 1.34 21.15
N PRO A 461 24.42 0.64 21.94
CA PRO A 461 24.64 0.46 23.36
C PRO A 461 25.83 -0.47 23.62
N ALA A 462 26.20 -0.65 24.89
CA ALA A 462 27.02 -1.81 25.25
C ALA A 462 26.23 -3.10 25.02
N ARG A 463 26.93 -4.21 24.68
CA ARG A 463 26.26 -5.47 24.38
C ARG A 463 25.45 -5.92 25.59
N PRO A 464 24.14 -6.20 25.44
CA PRO A 464 23.33 -6.70 26.54
C PRO A 464 23.84 -8.08 26.95
N SER A 465 23.98 -8.27 28.26
CA SER A 465 24.40 -9.54 28.89
C SER A 465 23.37 -10.65 28.74
#